data_AF-A0A4Q2K3K2-F1
#
_entry.id   AF-A0A4Q2K3K2-F1
#
_cell.length_a   1.000
_cell.length_b   1.000
_cell.length_c   1.000
_cell.angle_alpha   90.00
_cell.angle_beta   90.00
_cell.angle_gamma   90.00
#
_symmetry.space_group_name_H-M   'P 1'
#
loop_
_entity.id
_entity.type
_entity.pdbx_description
1 polymer ?
#
loop_
_entity_poly.entity_id
_entity_poly.type
_entity_poly.pdbx_seq_one_letter_code
_entity_poly.pdbx_strand_id
1 'polypeptide(L)'
;MKRNPIICIVAIVLAVGSFVATNNAAALTVALIAIIAPAASTAFGRATAAHTQLQFGLQHACTAGQPLELGITVTRPALSRNRIRLTFRFRNLLTNATEEVPVTLAPASGKTEHFHLPLNTSFCGRIEVSLVSARATNSLDFIDADIQDARLETSYTVYPEIADIIAQTTRANRSSISGSTYDYHRKGQDRTEVFEMRDFQEGDSLKAVHWKLSARFDDLMVREPSRPTDYDITILCDPHDPGHGSAHANVLNGVMSVTASISLSLIQQGLSHSVAYLTDDALESEFVDSRNSFNTMLDMLVSTPLPTAAFEDTAAFDEFRRAHNVTRTVLVTDVLDEALAAKLNQLTDLSVFYISESTQTGSDTSSGYLLTHIPADGIGERIKNLEL
;
A
#
# COMPACT_ATOMS: atom_id res chain seq x y z
N MET A 1 -18.17 -21.21 24.24
CA MET A 1 -19.36 -22.06 24.41
C MET A 1 -20.52 -21.19 24.85
N LYS A 2 -21.45 -20.85 23.94
CA LYS A 2 -22.69 -20.15 24.30
C LYS A 2 -23.44 -20.99 25.34
N ARG A 3 -23.66 -20.50 26.56
CA ARG A 3 -24.49 -21.22 27.53
C ARG A 3 -25.94 -21.22 27.03
N ASN A 4 -26.43 -22.41 26.73
CA ASN A 4 -27.67 -22.64 26.01
C ASN A 4 -28.88 -22.12 26.84
N PRO A 5 -29.76 -21.25 26.30
CA PRO A 5 -30.95 -20.75 27.02
C PRO A 5 -31.83 -21.87 27.60
N ILE A 6 -31.72 -23.07 27.04
CA ILE A 6 -32.34 -24.31 27.53
C ILE A 6 -32.01 -24.58 29.01
N ILE A 7 -30.80 -24.26 29.49
CA ILE A 7 -30.40 -24.53 30.89
C ILE A 7 -31.21 -23.66 31.86
N CYS A 8 -31.44 -22.39 31.52
CA CYS A 8 -32.28 -21.51 32.34
C CYS A 8 -33.75 -21.92 32.29
N ILE A 9 -34.26 -22.30 31.13
CA ILE A 9 -35.65 -22.78 30.99
C ILE A 9 -35.85 -24.03 31.86
N VAL A 10 -34.93 -24.99 31.80
CA VAL A 10 -34.96 -26.20 32.63
C VAL A 10 -34.87 -25.85 34.12
N ALA A 11 -33.98 -24.94 34.51
CA ALA A 11 -33.87 -24.49 35.89
C ALA A 11 -35.16 -23.82 36.41
N ILE A 12 -35.82 -23.00 35.59
CA ILE A 12 -37.11 -22.37 35.92
C ILE A 12 -38.20 -23.44 36.05
N VAL A 13 -38.29 -24.38 35.11
CA VAL A 13 -39.29 -25.46 35.13
C VAL A 13 -39.12 -26.35 36.37
N LEU A 14 -37.88 -26.71 36.72
CA LEU A 14 -37.58 -27.51 37.91
C LEU A 14 -37.91 -26.74 39.20
N ALA A 15 -37.59 -25.45 39.28
CA ALA A 15 -37.89 -24.62 40.44
C ALA A 15 -39.40 -24.44 40.64
N VAL A 16 -40.15 -24.18 39.56
CA VAL A 16 -41.61 -24.06 39.60
C VAL A 16 -42.28 -25.40 39.92
N GLY A 17 -41.82 -26.50 39.30
CA GLY A 17 -42.33 -27.85 39.58
C GLY A 17 -42.11 -28.27 41.03
N SER A 18 -40.94 -27.94 41.61
CA SER A 18 -40.64 -28.17 43.02
C SER A 18 -41.58 -27.38 43.95
N PHE A 19 -41.88 -26.12 43.61
CA PHE A 19 -42.85 -25.32 44.35
C PHE A 19 -44.26 -25.92 44.31
N VAL A 20 -44.74 -26.33 43.13
CA VAL A 20 -46.06 -26.97 42.98
C VAL A 20 -46.15 -28.28 43.77
N ALA A 21 -45.07 -29.07 43.80
CA ALA A 21 -45.05 -30.36 44.49
C ALA A 21 -44.96 -30.23 46.03
N THR A 22 -44.24 -29.23 46.54
CA THR A 22 -43.95 -29.12 47.99
C THR A 22 -44.77 -28.06 48.70
N ASN A 23 -45.36 -27.11 47.97
CA ASN A 23 -46.10 -25.95 48.48
C ASN A 23 -45.38 -25.21 49.62
N ASN A 24 -44.04 -25.17 49.56
CA ASN A 24 -43.20 -24.59 50.58
C ASN A 24 -42.81 -23.16 50.20
N ALA A 25 -42.83 -22.23 51.17
CA ALA A 25 -42.37 -20.86 51.00
C ALA A 25 -40.91 -20.78 50.49
N ALA A 26 -40.04 -21.71 50.91
CA ALA A 26 -38.66 -21.76 50.43
C ALA A 26 -38.55 -22.18 48.94
N ALA A 27 -39.46 -23.02 48.45
CA ALA A 27 -39.49 -23.38 47.03
C ALA A 27 -40.02 -22.22 46.17
N LEU A 28 -40.96 -21.43 46.70
CA LEU A 28 -41.45 -20.22 46.06
C LEU A 28 -40.34 -19.17 45.86
N THR A 29 -39.50 -18.95 46.88
CA THR A 29 -38.40 -17.98 46.78
C THR A 29 -37.36 -18.39 45.74
N VAL A 30 -37.03 -19.67 45.64
CA VAL A 30 -36.12 -20.19 44.60
C VAL A 30 -36.73 -20.01 43.20
N ALA A 31 -38.02 -20.30 43.02
CA ALA A 31 -38.71 -20.10 41.74
C ALA A 31 -38.73 -18.62 41.33
N LEU A 32 -38.99 -17.71 42.28
CA LEU A 32 -38.94 -16.26 42.03
C LEU A 32 -37.54 -15.80 41.63
N ILE A 33 -36.49 -16.25 42.32
CA ILE A 33 -35.10 -15.90 41.98
C ILE A 33 -34.73 -16.41 40.59
N ALA A 34 -35.13 -17.65 40.24
CA ALA A 34 -34.85 -18.24 38.92
C ALA A 34 -35.47 -17.45 37.76
N ILE A 35 -36.61 -16.79 37.99
CA ILE A 35 -37.29 -15.95 36.99
C ILE A 35 -36.74 -14.52 36.98
N ILE A 36 -36.53 -13.92 38.16
CA ILE A 36 -36.11 -12.52 38.29
C ILE A 36 -34.64 -12.34 37.89
N ALA A 37 -33.75 -13.28 38.24
CA ALA A 37 -32.32 -13.12 38.01
C ALA A 37 -31.94 -12.96 36.51
N PRO A 38 -32.50 -13.74 35.56
CA PRO A 38 -32.27 -13.52 34.13
C PRO A 38 -32.83 -12.18 33.64
N ALA A 39 -34.05 -11.80 34.06
CA ALA A 39 -34.66 -10.52 33.68
C ALA A 39 -33.84 -9.32 34.19
N ALA A 40 -33.40 -9.37 35.45
CA ALA A 40 -32.54 -8.35 36.05
C ALA A 40 -31.16 -8.30 35.37
N SER A 41 -30.55 -9.46 35.08
CA SER A 41 -29.25 -9.54 34.40
C SER A 41 -29.31 -8.99 32.97
N THR A 42 -30.39 -9.24 32.24
CA THR A 42 -30.57 -8.74 30.87
C THR A 42 -30.87 -7.24 30.85
N ALA A 43 -31.72 -6.74 31.75
CA ALA A 43 -31.97 -5.30 31.92
C ALA A 43 -30.68 -4.55 32.31
N PHE A 44 -29.93 -5.07 33.28
CA PHE A 44 -28.63 -4.53 33.67
C PHE A 44 -27.63 -4.56 32.50
N GLY A 45 -27.58 -5.67 31.76
CA GLY A 45 -26.74 -5.82 30.56
C GLY A 45 -27.03 -4.74 29.52
N ARG A 46 -28.30 -4.54 29.16
CA ARG A 46 -28.72 -3.51 28.19
C ARG A 46 -28.43 -2.09 28.67
N ALA A 47 -28.72 -1.79 29.93
CA ALA A 47 -28.41 -0.48 30.50
C ALA A 47 -26.90 -0.20 30.48
N THR A 48 -26.07 -1.18 30.84
CA THR A 48 -24.62 -1.02 30.77
C THR A 48 -24.11 -0.88 29.33
N ALA A 49 -24.69 -1.60 28.36
CA ALA A 49 -24.33 -1.49 26.95
C ALA A 49 -24.66 -0.10 26.39
N ALA A 50 -25.82 0.46 26.75
CA ALA A 50 -26.23 1.81 26.36
C ALA A 50 -25.33 2.92 26.93
N HIS A 51 -24.67 2.68 28.06
CA HIS A 51 -23.72 3.59 28.69
C HIS A 51 -22.25 3.20 28.44
N THR A 52 -21.99 2.23 27.56
CA THR A 52 -20.62 1.86 27.17
C THR A 52 -20.20 2.71 25.98
N GLN A 53 -19.09 3.41 26.12
CA GLN A 53 -18.47 4.19 25.06
C GLN A 53 -17.18 3.51 24.61
N LEU A 54 -16.99 3.43 23.30
CA LEU A 54 -15.78 2.91 22.68
C LEU A 54 -15.07 4.04 21.96
N GLN A 55 -13.79 4.22 22.25
CA GLN A 55 -12.91 5.14 21.52
C GLN A 55 -11.78 4.34 20.90
N PHE A 56 -11.44 4.67 19.67
CA PHE A 56 -10.43 3.99 18.89
C PHE A 56 -9.29 4.97 18.59
N GLY A 57 -8.06 4.55 18.85
CA GLY A 57 -6.85 5.28 18.51
C GLY A 57 -6.00 4.44 17.58
N LEU A 58 -5.64 5.00 16.42
CA LEU A 58 -4.86 4.30 15.41
C LEU A 58 -3.72 5.19 14.91
N GLN A 59 -2.53 4.62 14.80
CA GLN A 59 -1.45 5.21 14.03
C GLN A 59 -1.68 4.90 12.55
N HIS A 60 -1.63 5.93 11.70
CA HIS A 60 -2.13 5.84 10.31
C HIS A 60 -1.09 5.32 9.32
N ALA A 61 0.17 5.13 9.73
CA ALA A 61 1.25 4.72 8.84
C ALA A 61 2.29 3.89 9.58
N CYS A 62 2.81 2.86 8.92
CA CYS A 62 3.97 2.10 9.35
C CYS A 62 4.71 1.50 8.14
N THR A 63 5.89 0.96 8.37
CA THR A 63 6.60 0.15 7.37
C THR A 63 6.21 -1.32 7.54
N ALA A 64 6.22 -2.08 6.45
CA ALA A 64 5.96 -3.52 6.45
C ALA A 64 6.82 -4.22 7.53
N GLY A 65 6.17 -5.10 8.31
CA GLY A 65 6.79 -5.83 9.42
C GLY A 65 6.95 -5.05 10.74
N GLN A 66 6.74 -3.73 10.75
CA GLN A 66 6.74 -2.97 12.01
C GLN A 66 5.46 -3.24 12.81
N PRO A 67 5.54 -3.38 14.15
CA PRO A 67 4.36 -3.61 14.97
C PRO A 67 3.46 -2.36 14.97
N LEU A 68 2.20 -2.55 14.58
CA LEU A 68 1.16 -1.53 14.63
C LEU A 68 -0.01 -2.07 15.46
N GLU A 69 -0.60 -1.22 16.28
CA GLU A 69 -1.69 -1.61 17.17
C GLU A 69 -2.87 -0.64 17.05
N LEU A 70 -4.08 -1.20 17.08
CA LEU A 70 -5.32 -0.46 17.29
C LEU A 70 -5.57 -0.36 18.80
N GLY A 71 -5.47 0.85 19.33
CA GLY A 71 -5.83 1.15 20.71
C GLY A 71 -7.35 1.22 20.85
N ILE A 72 -7.90 0.44 21.77
CA ILE A 72 -9.33 0.41 22.07
C ILE A 72 -9.53 0.85 23.51
N THR A 73 -10.12 2.02 23.69
CA THR A 73 -10.48 2.55 25.01
C THR A 73 -11.94 2.31 25.28
N VAL A 74 -12.22 1.56 26.34
CA VAL A 74 -13.57 1.21 26.77
C VAL A 74 -13.90 2.02 28.02
N THR A 75 -14.93 2.86 27.95
CA THR A 75 -15.46 3.58 29.12
C THR A 75 -16.86 3.05 29.46
N ARG A 76 -17.07 2.63 30.71
CA ARG A 76 -18.32 1.98 31.15
C ARG A 76 -18.62 2.21 32.63
N PRO A 77 -19.85 1.89 33.09
CA PRO A 77 -20.19 1.92 34.51
C PRO A 77 -19.38 0.90 35.34
N ALA A 78 -18.91 1.29 36.53
CA ALA A 78 -17.96 0.53 37.37
C ALA A 78 -18.43 -0.87 37.83
N LEU A 79 -19.74 -1.11 37.85
CA LEU A 79 -20.31 -2.41 38.26
C LEU A 79 -20.48 -3.40 37.10
N SER A 80 -20.16 -3.00 35.87
CA SER A 80 -20.26 -3.88 34.71
C SER A 80 -19.09 -4.88 34.67
N ARG A 81 -19.40 -6.15 34.41
CA ARG A 81 -18.42 -7.23 34.15
C ARG A 81 -18.69 -7.93 32.82
N ASN A 82 -19.43 -7.25 31.94
CA ASN A 82 -19.82 -7.80 30.65
C ASN A 82 -18.59 -7.85 29.73
N ARG A 83 -18.49 -8.92 28.96
CA ARG A 83 -17.49 -9.03 27.88
C ARG A 83 -17.97 -8.21 26.71
N ILE A 84 -17.05 -7.64 25.94
CA ILE A 84 -17.39 -6.89 24.74
C ILE A 84 -16.85 -7.68 23.55
N ARG A 85 -17.73 -8.08 22.64
CA ARG A 85 -17.38 -8.73 21.39
C ARG A 85 -17.45 -7.69 20.28
N LEU A 86 -16.31 -7.43 19.67
CA LEU A 86 -16.16 -6.57 18.50
C LEU A 86 -15.88 -7.45 17.29
N THR A 87 -16.35 -7.05 16.13
CA THR A 87 -15.96 -7.65 14.86
C THR A 87 -15.46 -6.54 13.96
N PHE A 88 -14.17 -6.58 13.63
CA PHE A 88 -13.55 -5.64 12.72
C PHE A 88 -13.45 -6.28 11.35
N ARG A 89 -13.65 -5.49 10.30
CA ARG A 89 -13.36 -5.86 8.93
C ARG A 89 -12.17 -5.06 8.46
N PHE A 90 -11.16 -5.78 7.97
CA PHE A 90 -9.96 -5.26 7.36
C PHE A 90 -10.03 -5.54 5.87
N ARG A 91 -9.88 -4.50 5.03
CA ARG A 91 -9.78 -4.66 3.58
C ARG A 91 -8.47 -4.05 3.12
N ASN A 92 -7.60 -4.86 2.52
CA ASN A 92 -6.40 -4.36 1.85
C ASN A 92 -6.80 -3.86 0.46
N LEU A 93 -6.59 -2.59 0.17
CA LEU A 93 -6.91 -2.00 -1.14
C LEU A 93 -5.98 -2.49 -2.25
N LEU A 94 -4.72 -2.80 -1.92
CA LEU A 94 -3.75 -3.31 -2.90
C LEU A 94 -4.15 -4.71 -3.38
N THR A 95 -4.39 -5.66 -2.47
CA THR A 95 -4.71 -7.05 -2.83
C THR A 95 -6.21 -7.33 -2.97
N ASN A 96 -7.07 -6.35 -2.65
CA ASN A 96 -8.52 -6.51 -2.47
C ASN A 96 -8.94 -7.58 -1.43
N ALA A 97 -8.00 -8.16 -0.68
CA ALA A 97 -8.30 -9.16 0.34
C ALA A 97 -9.10 -8.54 1.50
N THR A 98 -10.14 -9.24 1.94
CA THR A 98 -10.99 -8.82 3.06
C THR A 98 -11.01 -9.89 4.14
N GLU A 99 -10.76 -9.48 5.40
CA GLU A 99 -10.76 -10.36 6.57
C GLU A 99 -11.66 -9.78 7.67
N GLU A 100 -12.48 -10.64 8.29
CA GLU A 100 -13.26 -10.26 9.48
C GLU A 100 -12.66 -10.90 10.73
N VAL A 101 -12.19 -10.06 11.66
CA VAL A 101 -11.50 -10.49 12.88
C VAL A 101 -12.41 -10.26 14.10
N PRO A 102 -12.92 -11.32 14.74
CA PRO A 102 -13.67 -11.22 15.97
C PRO A 102 -12.73 -11.03 17.17
N VAL A 103 -12.91 -9.94 17.92
CA VAL A 103 -12.13 -9.58 19.11
C VAL A 103 -13.04 -9.62 20.33
N THR A 104 -12.62 -10.33 21.39
CA THR A 104 -13.35 -10.34 22.66
C THR A 104 -12.55 -9.64 23.74
N LEU A 105 -13.05 -8.50 24.19
CA LEU A 105 -12.50 -7.75 25.31
C LEU A 105 -13.16 -8.24 26.61
N ALA A 106 -12.36 -8.41 27.64
CA ALA A 106 -12.84 -8.77 28.98
C ALA A 106 -12.40 -7.70 29.99
N PRO A 107 -13.07 -6.53 30.02
CA PRO A 107 -12.66 -5.48 30.91
C PRO A 107 -12.91 -5.86 32.38
N ALA A 108 -12.01 -5.43 33.26
CA ALA A 108 -12.14 -5.54 34.70
C ALA A 108 -13.13 -4.49 35.25
N SER A 109 -13.31 -4.41 36.56
CA SER A 109 -14.34 -3.53 37.17
C SER A 109 -13.99 -2.02 37.12
N GLY A 110 -13.05 -1.63 36.25
CA GLY A 110 -12.67 -0.23 36.04
C GLY A 110 -13.73 0.57 35.28
N LYS A 111 -13.71 1.90 35.50
CA LYS A 111 -14.54 2.85 34.73
C LYS A 111 -14.03 3.01 33.30
N THR A 112 -12.72 2.98 33.12
CA THR A 112 -12.06 3.10 31.80
C THR A 112 -10.92 2.10 31.73
N GLU A 113 -10.82 1.39 30.61
CA GLU A 113 -9.74 0.43 30.34
C GLU A 113 -9.26 0.54 28.90
N HIS A 114 -7.98 0.24 28.70
CA HIS A 114 -7.31 0.31 27.41
C HIS A 114 -6.90 -1.10 26.97
N PHE A 115 -7.20 -1.42 25.72
CA PHE A 115 -6.82 -2.66 25.06
C PHE A 115 -6.03 -2.34 23.80
N HIS A 116 -5.18 -3.28 23.41
CA HIS A 116 -4.33 -3.18 22.25
C HIS A 116 -4.61 -4.38 21.35
N LEU A 117 -5.03 -4.12 20.12
CA LEU A 117 -5.21 -5.14 19.10
C LEU A 117 -4.04 -5.02 18.11
N PRO A 118 -3.12 -6.00 18.06
CA PRO A 118 -2.07 -6.00 17.05
C PRO A 118 -2.68 -6.14 15.66
N LEU A 119 -2.22 -5.29 14.74
CA LEU A 119 -2.65 -5.28 13.35
C LEU A 119 -1.68 -6.07 12.49
N ASN A 120 -2.19 -6.67 11.42
CA ASN A 120 -1.34 -7.34 10.45
C ASN A 120 -0.66 -6.28 9.57
N THR A 121 0.67 -6.22 9.67
CA THR A 121 1.55 -5.33 8.89
C THR A 121 2.49 -6.13 7.98
N SER A 122 2.20 -7.42 7.76
CA SER A 122 3.03 -8.30 6.93
C SER A 122 2.94 -7.97 5.44
N PHE A 123 1.90 -7.24 5.00
CA PHE A 123 1.69 -6.85 3.62
C PHE A 123 1.72 -5.33 3.51
N CYS A 124 2.43 -4.82 2.51
CA CYS A 124 2.26 -3.45 2.07
C CYS A 124 0.86 -3.24 1.48
N GLY A 125 0.38 -2.01 1.56
CA GLY A 125 -0.97 -1.67 1.13
C GLY A 125 -1.65 -0.68 2.06
N ARG A 126 -2.69 -0.03 1.56
CA ARG A 126 -3.62 0.73 2.38
C ARG A 126 -4.73 -0.18 2.89
N ILE A 127 -4.85 -0.31 4.20
CA ILE A 127 -5.84 -1.18 4.85
C ILE A 127 -6.96 -0.33 5.44
N GLU A 128 -8.17 -0.53 4.93
CA GLU A 128 -9.39 0.04 5.49
C GLU A 128 -9.87 -0.80 6.68
N VAL A 129 -10.15 -0.12 7.78
CA VAL A 129 -10.62 -0.73 9.03
C VAL A 129 -12.02 -0.22 9.31
N SER A 130 -12.96 -1.15 9.42
CA SER A 130 -14.34 -0.84 9.79
C SER A 130 -14.83 -1.72 10.94
N LEU A 131 -15.61 -1.14 11.84
CA LEU A 131 -16.30 -1.89 12.89
C LEU A 131 -17.63 -2.42 12.37
N VAL A 132 -17.75 -3.73 12.23
CA VAL A 132 -18.96 -4.41 11.72
C VAL A 132 -20.00 -4.60 12.82
N SER A 133 -19.56 -5.01 14.01
CA SER A 133 -20.47 -5.16 15.15
C SER A 133 -19.76 -4.90 16.47
N ALA A 134 -20.49 -4.31 17.42
CA ALA A 134 -20.05 -4.11 18.79
C ALA A 134 -21.14 -4.54 19.75
N ARG A 135 -20.89 -5.60 20.50
CA ARG A 135 -21.87 -6.24 21.38
C ARG A 135 -21.32 -6.44 22.77
N ALA A 136 -22.10 -6.08 23.79
CA ALA A 136 -21.83 -6.44 25.17
C ALA A 136 -22.54 -7.77 25.49
N THR A 137 -21.75 -8.78 25.86
CA THR A 137 -22.23 -10.09 26.27
C THR A 137 -22.25 -10.15 27.80
N ASN A 138 -23.41 -10.48 28.37
CA ASN A 138 -23.55 -10.56 29.83
C ASN A 138 -22.74 -11.73 30.43
N SER A 139 -22.43 -11.68 31.72
CA SER A 139 -21.66 -12.72 32.42
C SER A 139 -22.33 -14.10 32.42
N LEU A 140 -23.61 -14.18 32.07
CA LEU A 140 -24.36 -15.42 31.92
C LEU A 140 -24.46 -15.91 30.45
N ASP A 141 -23.91 -15.16 29.49
CA ASP A 141 -23.78 -15.48 28.06
C ASP A 141 -25.13 -15.74 27.34
N PHE A 142 -26.21 -15.08 27.81
CA PHE A 142 -27.58 -15.34 27.34
C PHE A 142 -28.07 -14.40 26.24
N ILE A 143 -27.69 -13.13 26.30
CA ILE A 143 -28.15 -12.09 25.37
C ILE A 143 -26.98 -11.17 25.07
N ASP A 144 -26.72 -10.97 23.79
CA ASP A 144 -25.85 -9.91 23.29
C ASP A 144 -26.67 -8.63 23.17
N ALA A 145 -26.19 -7.54 23.78
CA ALA A 145 -26.76 -6.20 23.62
C ALA A 145 -25.85 -5.36 22.74
N ASP A 146 -26.41 -4.74 21.70
CA ASP A 146 -25.63 -3.86 20.81
C ASP A 146 -25.20 -2.59 21.54
N ILE A 147 -23.95 -2.18 21.31
CA ILE A 147 -23.41 -0.92 21.78
C ILE A 147 -23.73 0.12 20.71
N GLN A 148 -24.63 1.07 21.03
CA GLN A 148 -25.22 1.97 20.03
C GLN A 148 -24.24 3.01 19.49
N ASP A 149 -23.31 3.49 20.31
CA ASP A 149 -22.40 4.60 19.97
C ASP A 149 -21.01 4.10 19.52
N ALA A 150 -20.99 2.98 18.81
CA ALA A 150 -19.77 2.33 18.37
C ALA A 150 -19.68 2.36 16.84
N ARG A 151 -18.87 3.27 16.31
CA ARG A 151 -18.50 3.33 14.89
C ARG A 151 -17.01 3.54 14.75
N LEU A 152 -16.40 2.83 13.81
CA LEU A 152 -15.03 3.03 13.39
C LEU A 152 -15.00 2.86 11.87
N GLU A 153 -14.55 3.89 11.18
CA GLU A 153 -14.19 3.89 9.77
C GLU A 153 -12.89 4.68 9.67
N THR A 154 -11.79 3.96 9.44
CA THR A 154 -10.45 4.55 9.36
C THR A 154 -9.60 3.70 8.42
N SER A 155 -8.39 4.15 8.11
CA SER A 155 -7.42 3.39 7.35
C SER A 155 -6.03 3.59 7.91
N TYR A 156 -5.20 2.57 7.82
CA TYR A 156 -3.76 2.68 8.02
C TYR A 156 -3.02 2.24 6.76
N THR A 157 -1.87 2.82 6.51
CA THR A 157 -1.03 2.51 5.36
C THR A 157 0.21 1.77 5.82
N VAL A 158 0.49 0.65 5.18
CA VAL A 158 1.72 -0.11 5.36
C VAL A 158 2.59 0.15 4.13
N TYR A 159 3.65 0.94 4.31
CA TYR A 159 4.60 1.25 3.25
C TYR A 159 5.62 0.12 3.11
N PRO A 160 6.13 -0.14 1.90
CA PRO A 160 7.27 -1.03 1.73
C PRO A 160 8.50 -0.48 2.46
N GLU A 161 9.41 -1.36 2.83
CA GLU A 161 10.73 -0.95 3.30
C GLU A 161 11.48 -0.26 2.15
N ILE A 162 12.10 0.89 2.41
CA ILE A 162 12.90 1.60 1.42
C ILE A 162 14.37 1.34 1.75
N ALA A 163 15.01 0.50 0.93
CA ALA A 163 16.40 0.16 1.05
C ALA A 163 17.29 1.30 0.51
N ASP A 164 18.45 1.50 1.14
CA ASP A 164 19.48 2.43 0.67
C ASP A 164 20.27 1.81 -0.49
N ILE A 165 19.70 1.90 -1.69
CA ILE A 165 20.26 1.36 -2.93
C ILE A 165 20.81 2.49 -3.79
N ILE A 166 21.98 2.27 -4.39
CA ILE A 166 22.54 3.13 -5.43
C ILE A 166 22.20 2.53 -6.79
N ALA A 167 21.22 3.15 -7.45
CA ALA A 167 20.85 2.82 -8.81
C ALA A 167 21.89 3.42 -9.78
N GLN A 168 22.84 2.60 -10.20
CA GLN A 168 23.87 2.97 -11.15
C GLN A 168 23.25 3.02 -12.54
N THR A 169 22.74 4.19 -12.91
CA THR A 169 22.55 4.45 -14.33
C THR A 169 23.93 4.39 -14.96
N THR A 170 24.14 3.52 -15.94
CA THR A 170 25.28 3.65 -16.83
C THR A 170 25.04 4.94 -17.62
N ARG A 171 25.25 6.09 -16.97
CA ARG A 171 25.63 7.30 -17.66
C ARG A 171 26.86 6.88 -18.42
N ALA A 172 26.68 6.52 -19.69
CA ALA A 172 27.64 6.96 -20.67
C ALA A 172 27.83 8.43 -20.34
N ASN A 173 28.98 8.74 -19.77
CA ASN A 173 29.43 10.06 -19.39
C ASN A 173 29.65 10.85 -20.69
N ARG A 174 28.58 11.04 -21.47
CA ARG A 174 28.52 11.86 -22.69
C ARG A 174 28.17 13.30 -22.35
N SER A 175 28.13 13.66 -21.06
CA SER A 175 28.13 15.04 -20.61
C SER A 175 29.50 15.72 -20.69
N SER A 176 30.51 15.16 -21.37
CA SER A 176 31.76 15.90 -21.64
C SER A 176 32.54 15.53 -22.91
N ILE A 177 32.08 14.60 -23.75
CA ILE A 177 32.69 14.35 -25.07
C ILE A 177 31.59 14.01 -26.09
N SER A 178 31.36 14.96 -26.99
CA SER A 178 30.58 14.89 -28.24
C SER A 178 29.29 14.03 -28.20
N GLY A 179 28.15 14.70 -28.08
CA GLY A 179 26.84 14.13 -28.37
C GLY A 179 26.00 13.89 -27.12
N SER A 180 25.56 14.99 -26.51
CA SER A 180 24.25 15.04 -25.85
C SER A 180 23.18 14.91 -26.94
N THR A 181 22.23 13.99 -26.76
CA THR A 181 21.06 13.90 -27.66
C THR A 181 20.14 15.07 -27.30
N TYR A 182 19.88 15.95 -28.25
CA TYR A 182 18.94 17.07 -28.09
C TYR A 182 17.69 16.80 -28.92
N ASP A 183 16.54 17.31 -28.47
CA ASP A 183 15.28 17.19 -29.20
C ASP A 183 15.44 17.89 -30.57
N TYR A 184 15.37 17.13 -31.67
CA TYR A 184 15.47 17.65 -33.05
C TYR A 184 14.16 18.25 -33.58
N HIS A 185 13.07 18.19 -32.80
CA HIS A 185 11.76 18.69 -33.20
C HIS A 185 11.28 19.89 -32.36
N ARG A 186 11.93 20.22 -31.24
CA ARG A 186 11.56 21.36 -30.39
C ARG A 186 12.76 22.15 -29.86
N LYS A 187 12.68 23.48 -29.97
CA LYS A 187 13.59 24.41 -29.30
C LYS A 187 13.48 24.35 -27.77
N GLY A 188 14.57 24.62 -27.07
CA GLY A 188 14.67 24.60 -25.61
C GLY A 188 15.18 25.90 -25.00
N GLN A 189 15.85 25.79 -23.86
CA GLN A 189 16.44 26.93 -23.13
C GLN A 189 17.95 26.78 -22.97
N ASP A 190 18.53 25.64 -23.38
CA ASP A 190 19.96 25.42 -23.30
C ASP A 190 20.68 26.21 -24.40
N ARG A 191 21.38 27.27 -23.99
CA ARG A 191 22.13 28.15 -24.90
C ARG A 191 23.51 27.60 -25.25
N THR A 192 23.90 26.47 -24.66
CA THR A 192 25.19 25.83 -24.94
C THR A 192 25.15 25.02 -26.23
N GLU A 193 23.99 24.52 -26.63
CA GLU A 193 23.80 23.86 -27.92
C GLU A 193 22.66 24.47 -28.76
N VAL A 194 22.86 24.47 -30.07
CA VAL A 194 22.01 25.02 -31.13
C VAL A 194 21.02 23.96 -31.64
N PHE A 195 19.73 24.24 -31.51
CA PHE A 195 18.64 23.51 -32.15
C PHE A 195 18.65 23.70 -33.66
N GLU A 196 18.61 24.97 -34.09
CA GLU A 196 18.55 25.38 -35.48
C GLU A 196 19.20 26.77 -35.64
N MET A 197 19.70 27.06 -36.84
CA MET A 197 20.10 28.41 -37.26
C MET A 197 18.97 29.01 -38.07
N ARG A 198 18.45 30.17 -37.65
CA ARG A 198 17.41 30.88 -38.40
C ARG A 198 17.73 32.35 -38.60
N ASP A 199 16.99 32.97 -39.50
CA ASP A 199 17.00 34.42 -39.73
C ASP A 199 16.55 35.18 -38.48
N PHE A 200 17.25 36.28 -38.23
CA PHE A 200 16.90 37.23 -37.16
C PHE A 200 15.51 37.81 -37.41
N GLN A 201 14.67 37.76 -36.38
CA GLN A 201 13.37 38.41 -36.38
C GLN A 201 13.34 39.55 -35.35
N GLU A 202 12.52 40.56 -35.61
CA GLU A 202 12.32 41.66 -34.67
C GLU A 202 11.81 41.12 -33.31
N GLY A 203 12.61 41.33 -32.26
CA GLY A 203 12.36 40.81 -30.92
C GLY A 203 13.44 39.85 -30.41
N ASP A 204 14.30 39.34 -31.30
CA ASP A 204 15.41 38.48 -30.91
C ASP A 204 16.53 39.22 -30.17
N SER A 205 17.13 38.53 -29.21
CA SER A 205 18.28 39.07 -28.50
C SER A 205 19.51 39.09 -29.40
N LEU A 206 20.17 40.25 -29.51
CA LEU A 206 21.46 40.38 -30.20
C LEU A 206 22.55 39.47 -29.59
N LYS A 207 22.39 39.01 -28.34
CA LYS A 207 23.30 38.04 -27.70
C LYS A 207 23.20 36.64 -28.30
N ALA A 208 22.10 36.31 -28.98
CA ALA A 208 21.89 35.02 -29.64
C ALA A 208 22.42 35.00 -31.09
N VAL A 209 22.91 36.13 -31.61
CA VAL A 209 23.43 36.25 -32.98
C VAL A 209 24.74 35.48 -33.15
N HIS A 210 24.80 34.65 -34.19
CA HIS A 210 26.02 33.97 -34.62
C HIS A 210 26.81 34.89 -35.57
N TRP A 211 27.58 35.82 -35.02
CA TRP A 211 28.32 36.83 -35.81
C TRP A 211 29.16 36.27 -36.95
N LYS A 212 29.86 35.14 -36.74
CA LYS A 212 30.71 34.52 -37.78
C LYS A 212 29.91 33.90 -38.94
N LEU A 213 28.70 33.43 -38.69
CA LEU A 213 27.84 32.84 -39.73
C LEU A 213 27.14 33.97 -40.47
N SER A 214 26.67 34.98 -39.72
CA SER A 214 26.05 36.19 -40.27
C SER A 214 27.01 36.91 -41.23
N ALA A 215 28.29 37.05 -40.86
CA ALA A 215 29.31 37.66 -41.72
C ALA A 215 29.60 36.87 -43.02
N ARG A 216 29.23 35.58 -43.09
CA ARG A 216 29.43 34.75 -44.29
C ARG A 216 28.25 34.82 -45.26
N PHE A 217 27.05 34.99 -44.74
CA PHE A 217 25.80 35.00 -45.52
C PHE A 217 25.24 36.41 -45.74
N ASP A 218 25.87 37.44 -45.16
CA ASP A 218 25.48 38.86 -45.21
C ASP A 218 24.10 39.16 -44.59
N ASP A 219 23.53 38.18 -43.87
CA ASP A 219 22.26 38.25 -43.16
C ASP A 219 22.43 37.85 -41.68
N LEU A 220 21.66 38.45 -40.76
CA LEU A 220 21.75 38.16 -39.33
C LEU A 220 21.17 36.78 -39.00
N MET A 221 22.03 35.88 -38.55
CA MET A 221 21.70 34.51 -38.13
C MET A 221 21.61 34.40 -36.61
N VAL A 222 20.53 33.84 -36.09
CA VAL A 222 20.30 33.62 -34.66
C VAL A 222 20.41 32.13 -34.33
N ARG A 223 21.14 31.82 -33.25
CA ARG A 223 21.19 30.47 -32.67
C ARG A 223 19.93 30.24 -31.86
N GLU A 224 19.10 29.29 -32.27
CA GLU A 224 18.01 28.82 -31.40
C GLU A 224 18.56 27.81 -30.37
N PRO A 225 18.31 28.00 -29.06
CA PRO A 225 18.75 27.06 -28.05
C PRO A 225 18.04 25.71 -28.18
N SER A 226 18.78 24.63 -27.93
CA SER A 226 18.28 23.26 -27.91
C SER A 226 17.66 22.86 -26.58
N ARG A 227 16.91 21.75 -26.59
CA ARG A 227 16.36 21.12 -25.40
C ARG A 227 17.10 19.79 -25.16
N PRO A 228 17.78 19.59 -24.02
CA PRO A 228 18.36 18.30 -23.68
C PRO A 228 17.28 17.22 -23.77
N THR A 229 17.58 16.09 -24.42
CA THR A 229 16.71 14.91 -24.32
C THR A 229 17.02 14.29 -22.97
N ASP A 230 16.15 14.53 -21.99
CA ASP A 230 16.24 13.82 -20.71
C ASP A 230 16.13 12.32 -21.00
N TYR A 231 16.99 11.51 -20.38
CA TYR A 231 16.80 10.06 -20.37
C TYR A 231 15.50 9.80 -19.60
N ASP A 232 14.39 9.60 -20.31
CA ASP A 232 13.11 9.30 -19.71
C ASP A 232 13.11 7.83 -19.25
N ILE A 233 13.53 7.64 -18.00
CA ILE A 233 13.52 6.36 -17.30
C ILE A 233 12.08 6.09 -16.83
N THR A 234 11.56 4.92 -17.14
CA THR A 234 10.31 4.42 -16.57
C THR A 234 10.58 3.16 -15.77
N ILE A 235 10.17 3.16 -14.50
CA ILE A 235 10.13 1.98 -13.66
C ILE A 235 8.75 1.34 -13.85
N LEU A 236 8.71 0.16 -14.47
CA LEU A 236 7.50 -0.63 -14.61
C LEU A 236 7.40 -1.57 -13.40
N CYS A 237 6.48 -1.26 -12.49
CA CYS A 237 6.20 -2.05 -11.31
C CYS A 237 5.12 -3.08 -11.66
N ASP A 238 5.49 -4.36 -11.66
CA ASP A 238 4.63 -5.47 -12.05
C ASP A 238 4.55 -6.56 -10.96
N PRO A 239 3.91 -6.23 -9.81
CA PRO A 239 3.65 -7.19 -8.75
C PRO A 239 2.43 -8.06 -9.05
N HIS A 240 2.56 -9.37 -8.83
CA HIS A 240 1.45 -10.31 -8.89
C HIS A 240 1.01 -10.74 -7.48
N ASP A 241 -0.30 -10.97 -7.30
CA ASP A 241 -0.84 -11.68 -6.14
C ASP A 241 -1.68 -12.88 -6.62
N PRO A 242 -1.12 -14.10 -6.61
CA PRO A 242 -1.86 -15.31 -7.00
C PRO A 242 -2.92 -15.73 -5.95
N GLY A 243 -3.18 -14.92 -4.92
CA GLY A 243 -4.10 -15.24 -3.83
C GLY A 243 -3.53 -16.24 -2.82
N HIS A 244 -2.20 -16.38 -2.77
CA HIS A 244 -1.50 -17.40 -1.99
C HIS A 244 -0.87 -16.84 -0.69
N GLY A 245 -1.71 -16.53 0.30
CA GLY A 245 -1.31 -16.46 1.72
C GLY A 245 -0.08 -15.62 2.08
N SER A 246 0.51 -15.88 3.27
CA SER A 246 1.59 -15.05 3.85
C SER A 246 2.98 -15.25 3.24
N ALA A 247 3.20 -16.29 2.43
CA ALA A 247 4.50 -16.56 1.82
C ALA A 247 4.79 -15.56 0.68
N HIS A 248 3.79 -15.34 -0.18
CA HIS A 248 3.87 -14.37 -1.28
C HIS A 248 3.94 -12.90 -0.80
N ALA A 249 3.60 -12.65 0.47
CA ALA A 249 3.69 -11.33 1.09
C ALA A 249 5.09 -10.72 0.99
N ASN A 250 6.12 -11.54 1.23
CA ASN A 250 7.51 -11.08 1.20
C ASN A 250 7.92 -10.69 -0.22
N VAL A 251 7.52 -11.49 -1.22
CA VAL A 251 7.82 -11.23 -2.63
C VAL A 251 7.13 -9.96 -3.11
N LEU A 252 5.83 -9.81 -2.83
CA LEU A 252 5.06 -8.60 -3.14
C LEU A 252 5.68 -7.36 -2.49
N ASN A 253 5.97 -7.43 -1.18
CA ASN A 253 6.66 -6.34 -0.48
C ASN A 253 8.03 -6.05 -1.09
N GLY A 254 8.73 -7.07 -1.57
CA GLY A 254 10.02 -6.96 -2.22
C GLY A 254 9.95 -6.21 -3.55
N VAL A 255 8.97 -6.52 -4.40
CA VAL A 255 8.72 -5.77 -5.65
C VAL A 255 8.46 -4.30 -5.33
N MET A 256 7.54 -4.01 -4.40
CA MET A 256 7.24 -2.63 -3.99
C MET A 256 8.45 -1.92 -3.37
N SER A 257 9.24 -2.64 -2.57
CA SER A 257 10.46 -2.14 -1.93
C SER A 257 11.53 -1.77 -2.95
N VAL A 258 11.81 -2.65 -3.92
CA VAL A 258 12.81 -2.40 -4.97
C VAL A 258 12.37 -1.23 -5.84
N THR A 259 11.10 -1.17 -6.25
CA THR A 259 10.54 -0.03 -7.01
C THR A 259 10.72 1.29 -6.25
N ALA A 260 10.30 1.33 -4.98
CA ALA A 260 10.45 2.51 -4.12
C ALA A 260 11.91 2.92 -3.92
N SER A 261 12.81 1.94 -3.75
CA SER A 261 14.24 2.18 -3.49
C SER A 261 14.96 2.71 -4.73
N ILE A 262 14.69 2.14 -5.91
CA ILE A 262 15.22 2.63 -7.19
C ILE A 262 14.71 4.04 -7.46
N SER A 263 13.40 4.27 -7.30
CA SER A 263 12.78 5.59 -7.48
C SER A 263 13.44 6.64 -6.58
N LEU A 264 13.63 6.32 -5.29
CA LEU A 264 14.30 7.23 -4.37
C LEU A 264 15.75 7.50 -4.78
N SER A 265 16.48 6.47 -5.19
CA SER A 265 17.88 6.60 -5.64
C SER A 265 18.02 7.54 -6.83
N LEU A 266 17.10 7.44 -7.81
CA LEU A 266 17.09 8.32 -8.98
C LEU A 266 16.88 9.80 -8.60
N ILE A 267 15.95 10.09 -7.69
CA ILE A 267 15.71 11.48 -7.22
C ILE A 267 16.93 12.00 -6.45
N GLN A 268 17.57 11.17 -5.63
CA GLN A 268 18.80 11.55 -4.91
C GLN A 268 19.94 11.90 -5.88
N GLN A 269 19.95 11.32 -7.09
CA GLN A 269 20.89 11.63 -8.18
C GLN A 269 20.43 12.79 -9.07
N GLY A 270 19.26 13.37 -8.81
CA GLY A 270 18.66 14.45 -9.61
C GLY A 270 18.11 13.99 -10.96
N LEU A 271 17.74 12.71 -11.08
CA LEU A 271 17.13 12.13 -12.27
C LEU A 271 15.61 12.01 -12.06
N SER A 272 14.84 12.75 -12.87
CA SER A 272 13.39 12.56 -12.97
C SER A 272 13.08 11.27 -13.71
N HIS A 273 11.99 10.61 -13.32
CA HIS A 273 11.56 9.34 -13.90
C HIS A 273 10.05 9.18 -13.72
N SER A 274 9.47 8.20 -14.40
CA SER A 274 8.08 7.79 -14.18
C SER A 274 8.02 6.42 -13.52
N VAL A 275 7.05 6.20 -12.64
CA VAL A 275 6.73 4.88 -12.11
C VAL A 275 5.39 4.46 -12.70
N ALA A 276 5.40 3.44 -13.55
CA ALA A 276 4.22 2.89 -14.20
C ALA A 276 3.78 1.59 -13.52
N TYR A 277 2.49 1.39 -13.38
CA TYR A 277 1.88 0.20 -12.79
C TYR A 277 0.58 -0.14 -13.53
N LEU A 278 0.28 -1.43 -13.67
CA LEU A 278 -0.91 -1.88 -14.36
C LEU A 278 -2.12 -1.84 -13.41
N THR A 279 -3.25 -1.35 -13.91
CA THR A 279 -4.57 -1.53 -13.31
C THR A 279 -5.45 -2.38 -14.23
N ASP A 280 -6.61 -2.84 -13.75
CA ASP A 280 -7.56 -3.58 -14.58
C ASP A 280 -8.04 -2.77 -15.81
N ASP A 281 -7.99 -1.43 -15.75
CA ASP A 281 -8.49 -0.54 -16.79
C ASP A 281 -7.37 -0.05 -17.74
N ALA A 282 -6.19 0.28 -17.21
CA ALA A 282 -5.12 0.90 -17.98
C ALA A 282 -3.74 0.78 -17.32
N LEU A 283 -2.69 1.06 -18.11
CA LEU A 283 -1.36 1.35 -17.58
C LEU A 283 -1.33 2.79 -17.08
N GLU A 284 -1.26 2.95 -15.76
CA GLU A 284 -1.14 4.26 -15.12
C GLU A 284 0.31 4.56 -14.77
N SER A 285 0.63 5.84 -14.58
CA SER A 285 1.97 6.25 -14.19
C SER A 285 1.99 7.52 -13.38
N GLU A 286 2.91 7.58 -12.42
CA GLU A 286 3.22 8.77 -11.63
C GLU A 286 4.59 9.32 -12.05
N PHE A 287 4.64 10.61 -12.39
CA PHE A 287 5.90 11.30 -12.69
C PHE A 287 6.56 11.76 -11.39
N VAL A 288 7.85 11.47 -11.26
CA VAL A 288 8.59 11.68 -10.02
C VAL A 288 9.84 12.52 -10.28
N ASP A 289 9.81 13.76 -9.78
CA ASP A 289 10.89 14.74 -9.90
C ASP A 289 11.42 15.25 -8.55
N SER A 290 10.70 14.98 -7.46
CA SER A 290 10.91 15.57 -6.16
C SER A 290 10.52 14.63 -5.03
N ARG A 291 10.91 14.98 -3.80
CA ARG A 291 10.51 14.20 -2.62
C ARG A 291 8.98 14.19 -2.41
N ASN A 292 8.28 15.25 -2.83
CA ASN A 292 6.83 15.32 -2.69
C ASN A 292 6.11 14.40 -3.70
N SER A 293 6.54 14.42 -4.96
CA SER A 293 6.01 13.49 -5.98
C SER A 293 6.35 12.04 -5.64
N PHE A 294 7.51 11.78 -5.03
CA PHE A 294 7.87 10.46 -4.51
C PHE A 294 6.88 9.93 -3.47
N ASN A 295 6.52 10.75 -2.48
CA ASN A 295 5.55 10.36 -1.46
C ASN A 295 4.17 10.11 -2.09
N THR A 296 3.78 10.92 -3.08
CA THR A 296 2.53 10.75 -3.83
C THR A 296 2.53 9.43 -4.60
N MET A 297 3.63 9.12 -5.30
CA MET A 297 3.82 7.85 -5.99
C MET A 297 3.73 6.67 -5.03
N LEU A 298 4.37 6.74 -3.85
CA LEU A 298 4.27 5.68 -2.84
C LEU A 298 2.84 5.46 -2.36
N ASP A 299 2.11 6.54 -2.07
CA ASP A 299 0.72 6.47 -1.64
C ASP A 299 -0.17 5.82 -2.71
N MET A 300 0.04 6.17 -3.99
CA MET A 300 -0.67 5.56 -5.12
C MET A 300 -0.31 4.09 -5.28
N LEU A 301 0.97 3.73 -5.21
CA LEU A 301 1.47 2.38 -5.39
C LEU A 301 0.95 1.40 -4.32
N VAL A 302 0.70 1.87 -3.09
CA VAL A 302 0.09 1.03 -2.02
C VAL A 302 -1.44 1.12 -1.94
N SER A 303 -2.07 2.09 -2.63
CA SER A 303 -3.53 2.28 -2.60
C SER A 303 -4.25 1.74 -3.84
N THR A 304 -3.52 1.54 -4.94
CA THR A 304 -4.08 1.06 -6.21
C THR A 304 -4.21 -0.46 -6.18
N PRO A 305 -5.37 -1.02 -6.53
CA PRO A 305 -5.55 -2.47 -6.55
C PRO A 305 -4.68 -3.12 -7.63
N LEU A 306 -4.10 -4.26 -7.29
CA LEU A 306 -3.39 -5.11 -8.23
C LEU A 306 -4.33 -5.59 -9.34
N PRO A 307 -3.85 -5.70 -10.59
CA PRO A 307 -4.65 -6.19 -11.69
C PRO A 307 -4.99 -7.66 -11.49
N THR A 308 -6.18 -8.06 -11.93
CA THR A 308 -6.63 -9.45 -11.87
C THR A 308 -5.93 -10.32 -12.94
N ALA A 309 -5.50 -9.70 -14.03
CA ALA A 309 -4.77 -10.34 -15.13
C ALA A 309 -3.30 -9.91 -15.13
N ALA A 310 -2.41 -10.85 -15.47
CA ALA A 310 -1.00 -10.57 -15.63
C ALA A 310 -0.75 -9.62 -16.81
N PHE A 311 0.37 -8.90 -16.77
CA PHE A 311 0.80 -8.05 -17.86
C PHE A 311 1.29 -8.89 -19.06
N GLU A 312 0.39 -9.30 -19.94
CA GLU A 312 0.70 -10.17 -21.09
C GLU A 312 0.92 -9.40 -22.42
N ASP A 313 0.30 -8.22 -22.57
CA ASP A 313 0.33 -7.46 -23.82
C ASP A 313 1.16 -6.17 -23.72
N THR A 314 2.19 -6.10 -24.55
CA THR A 314 3.06 -4.93 -24.69
C THR A 314 2.39 -3.77 -25.44
N ALA A 315 1.21 -3.95 -26.05
CA ALA A 315 0.55 -2.90 -26.82
C ALA A 315 0.25 -1.65 -25.97
N ALA A 316 -0.27 -1.85 -24.75
CA ALA A 316 -0.51 -0.75 -23.79
C ALA A 316 0.79 -0.03 -23.43
N PHE A 317 1.87 -0.79 -23.22
CA PHE A 317 3.18 -0.20 -22.94
C PHE A 317 3.79 0.51 -24.15
N ASP A 318 3.62 0.02 -25.39
CA ASP A 318 4.14 0.71 -26.58
C ASP A 318 3.36 2.00 -26.89
N GLU A 319 2.07 2.05 -26.59
CA GLU A 319 1.30 3.30 -26.58
C GLU A 319 1.82 4.26 -25.52
N PHE A 320 1.99 3.78 -24.28
CA PHE A 320 2.55 4.57 -23.18
C PHE A 320 3.94 5.13 -23.49
N ARG A 321 4.84 4.26 -24.00
CA ARG A 321 6.21 4.59 -24.41
C ARG A 321 6.23 5.69 -25.45
N ARG A 322 5.35 5.63 -26.44
CA ARG A 322 5.24 6.66 -27.49
C ARG A 322 4.68 7.98 -26.95
N ALA A 323 3.76 7.92 -25.99
CA ALA A 323 3.20 9.12 -25.36
C ALA A 323 4.21 9.83 -24.44
N HIS A 324 5.06 9.06 -23.75
CA HIS A 324 5.98 9.56 -22.71
C HIS A 324 7.47 9.54 -23.12
N ASN A 325 7.77 9.27 -24.40
CA ASN A 325 9.14 9.17 -24.95
C ASN A 325 10.08 8.27 -24.15
N VAL A 326 9.57 7.17 -23.59
CA VAL A 326 10.36 6.28 -22.71
C VAL A 326 11.55 5.71 -23.48
N THR A 327 12.75 5.93 -22.93
CA THR A 327 14.02 5.51 -23.55
C THR A 327 14.63 4.30 -22.84
N ARG A 328 14.46 4.23 -21.51
CA ARG A 328 14.96 3.14 -20.66
C ARG A 328 13.85 2.64 -19.75
N THR A 329 13.69 1.33 -19.69
CA THR A 329 12.67 0.67 -18.89
C THR A 329 13.32 -0.19 -17.82
N VAL A 330 12.88 0.01 -16.59
CA VAL A 330 13.29 -0.79 -15.44
C VAL A 330 12.09 -1.61 -15.01
N LEU A 331 12.06 -2.89 -15.39
CA LEU A 331 10.99 -3.81 -15.00
C LEU A 331 11.31 -4.39 -13.63
N VAL A 332 10.39 -4.25 -12.66
CA VAL A 332 10.47 -4.86 -11.34
C VAL A 332 9.29 -5.80 -11.20
N THR A 333 9.54 -7.10 -11.19
CA THR A 333 8.48 -8.13 -11.25
C THR A 333 8.83 -9.34 -10.39
N ASP A 334 7.80 -10.06 -9.94
CA ASP A 334 7.91 -11.36 -9.28
C ASP A 334 7.67 -12.55 -10.22
N VAL A 335 7.32 -12.30 -11.49
CA VAL A 335 7.09 -13.32 -12.50
C VAL A 335 7.99 -13.06 -13.70
N LEU A 336 8.90 -13.98 -14.00
CA LEU A 336 9.77 -13.86 -15.16
C LEU A 336 9.13 -14.50 -16.39
N ASP A 337 8.46 -13.68 -17.21
CA ASP A 337 8.09 -14.05 -18.58
C ASP A 337 9.17 -13.60 -19.56
N GLU A 338 9.97 -14.56 -20.04
CA GLU A 338 11.04 -14.33 -21.02
C GLU A 338 10.50 -13.76 -22.34
N ALA A 339 9.29 -14.14 -22.76
CA ALA A 339 8.71 -13.65 -24.01
C ALA A 339 8.30 -12.17 -23.90
N LEU A 340 7.72 -11.79 -22.76
CA LEU A 340 7.42 -10.39 -22.45
C LEU A 340 8.70 -9.56 -22.36
N ALA A 341 9.69 -10.01 -21.60
CA ALA A 341 10.97 -9.33 -21.45
C ALA A 341 11.67 -9.13 -22.80
N ALA A 342 11.67 -10.15 -23.67
CA ALA A 342 12.21 -10.05 -25.03
C ALA A 342 11.49 -9.00 -25.89
N LYS A 343 10.16 -8.88 -25.78
CA LYS A 343 9.39 -7.83 -26.48
C LYS A 343 9.71 -6.44 -25.93
N LEU A 344 9.77 -6.27 -24.60
CA LEU A 344 10.12 -4.99 -23.98
C LEU A 344 11.54 -4.53 -24.35
N ASN A 345 12.49 -5.46 -24.44
CA ASN A 345 13.86 -5.18 -24.86
C ASN A 345 13.97 -4.74 -26.34
N GLN A 346 13.02 -5.10 -27.19
CA GLN A 346 12.95 -4.58 -28.57
C GLN A 346 12.43 -3.14 -28.63
N LEU A 347 11.69 -2.70 -27.60
CA LEU A 347 11.07 -1.37 -27.55
C LEU A 347 11.94 -0.33 -26.86
N THR A 348 12.66 -0.73 -25.82
CA THR A 348 13.46 0.15 -24.95
C THR A 348 14.69 -0.56 -24.42
N ASP A 349 15.68 0.19 -23.98
CA ASP A 349 16.80 -0.34 -23.21
C ASP A 349 16.27 -0.90 -21.87
N LEU A 350 16.36 -2.23 -21.67
CA LEU A 350 15.66 -2.94 -20.60
C LEU A 350 16.61 -3.41 -19.51
N SER A 351 16.23 -3.16 -18.25
CA SER A 351 16.77 -3.84 -17.08
C SER A 351 15.63 -4.48 -16.28
N VAL A 352 15.80 -5.74 -15.92
CA VAL A 352 14.80 -6.57 -15.24
C VAL A 352 15.32 -6.93 -13.85
N PHE A 353 14.58 -6.54 -12.83
CA PHE A 353 14.74 -6.95 -11.45
C PHE A 353 13.68 -7.99 -11.12
N TYR A 354 14.11 -9.25 -11.00
CA TYR A 354 13.25 -10.37 -10.69
C TYR A 354 13.33 -10.69 -9.20
N ILE A 355 12.23 -10.49 -8.49
CA ILE A 355 12.13 -10.75 -7.05
C ILE A 355 11.62 -12.19 -6.86
N SER A 356 12.31 -12.96 -6.03
CA SER A 356 11.89 -14.34 -5.71
C SER A 356 12.19 -14.70 -4.27
N GLU A 357 11.56 -15.76 -3.76
CA GLU A 357 11.91 -16.35 -2.45
C GLU A 357 13.29 -17.06 -2.45
N SER A 358 13.95 -17.16 -3.61
CA SER A 358 15.23 -17.86 -3.70
C SER A 358 16.35 -17.07 -2.99
N THR A 359 17.35 -17.77 -2.47
CA THR A 359 18.51 -17.15 -1.81
C THR A 359 19.59 -16.64 -2.78
N GLN A 360 19.41 -16.87 -4.09
CA GLN A 360 20.41 -16.57 -5.10
C GLN A 360 20.29 -15.12 -5.57
N THR A 361 21.35 -14.33 -5.31
CA THR A 361 21.58 -13.04 -5.94
C THR A 361 22.54 -13.22 -7.12
N GLY A 362 22.16 -12.74 -8.30
CA GLY A 362 23.03 -12.81 -9.48
C GLY A 362 22.51 -11.92 -10.59
N SER A 363 23.43 -11.37 -11.39
CA SER A 363 23.10 -10.71 -12.64
C SER A 363 23.45 -11.61 -13.82
N ASP A 364 22.54 -11.71 -14.77
CA ASP A 364 22.75 -12.36 -16.06
C ASP A 364 22.52 -11.34 -17.19
N THR A 365 23.37 -11.39 -18.20
CA THR A 365 23.30 -10.56 -19.42
C THR A 365 23.18 -11.41 -20.68
N SER A 366 23.04 -12.74 -20.54
CA SER A 366 22.99 -13.69 -21.65
C SER A 366 21.79 -13.47 -22.58
N SER A 367 20.69 -12.93 -22.07
CA SER A 367 19.43 -12.68 -22.80
C SER A 367 19.37 -11.36 -23.57
N GLY A 368 20.47 -10.58 -23.60
CA GLY A 368 20.53 -9.30 -24.32
C GLY A 368 19.88 -8.11 -23.59
N TYR A 369 19.46 -8.31 -22.34
CA TYR A 369 19.07 -7.30 -21.36
C TYR A 369 19.70 -7.64 -20.02
N LEU A 370 19.77 -6.67 -19.10
CA LEU A 370 20.30 -6.92 -17.76
C LEU A 370 19.21 -7.57 -16.89
N LEU A 371 19.40 -8.82 -16.49
CA LEU A 371 18.52 -9.54 -15.55
C LEU A 371 19.22 -9.63 -14.20
N THR A 372 18.60 -9.13 -13.13
CA THR A 372 19.13 -9.23 -11.77
C THR A 372 18.14 -9.97 -10.88
N HIS A 373 18.58 -11.10 -10.32
CA HIS A 373 17.82 -11.87 -9.34
C HIS A 373 17.97 -11.24 -7.95
N ILE A 374 16.85 -10.90 -7.33
CA ILE A 374 16.78 -10.30 -6.00
C ILE A 374 16.01 -11.23 -5.05
N PRO A 375 16.60 -11.65 -3.92
CA PRO A 375 15.87 -12.34 -2.88
C PRO A 375 14.89 -11.36 -2.20
N ALA A 376 13.66 -11.79 -1.96
CA ALA A 376 12.67 -11.02 -1.21
C ALA A 376 13.13 -10.69 0.22
N ASP A 377 13.95 -11.56 0.82
CA ASP A 377 14.47 -11.39 2.18
C ASP A 377 15.76 -10.55 2.22
N GLY A 378 15.73 -9.50 3.03
CA GLY A 378 16.93 -8.72 3.39
C GLY A 378 17.46 -7.83 2.26
N ILE A 379 16.57 -7.23 1.46
CA ILE A 379 16.91 -6.40 0.30
C ILE A 379 17.96 -5.33 0.66
N GLY A 380 17.73 -4.55 1.72
CA GLY A 380 18.65 -3.48 2.13
C GLY A 380 20.00 -3.94 2.69
N GLU A 381 20.10 -5.17 3.19
CA GLU A 381 21.38 -5.71 3.67
C GLU A 381 22.21 -6.32 2.54
N ARG A 382 21.54 -6.94 1.56
CA ARG A 382 22.16 -7.76 0.52
C ARG A 382 22.47 -6.98 -0.76
N ILE A 383 21.77 -5.86 -0.99
CA ILE A 383 21.87 -5.08 -2.22
C ILE A 383 22.18 -3.63 -1.88
N LYS A 384 23.33 -3.15 -2.36
CA LYS A 384 23.74 -1.74 -2.22
C LYS A 384 23.87 -1.01 -3.55
N ASN A 385 24.10 -1.75 -4.62
CA ASN A 385 24.25 -1.21 -5.96
C ASN A 385 23.38 -2.03 -6.92
N LEU A 386 22.61 -1.35 -7.76
CA LEU A 386 21.88 -1.97 -8.86
C LEU A 386 22.29 -1.25 -10.13
N GLU A 387 22.77 -2.00 -11.13
CA GLU A 387 22.99 -1.46 -12.46
C GLU A 387 21.63 -1.30 -13.13
N LEU A 388 21.33 -0.07 -13.57
CA LEU A 388 20.08 0.27 -14.23
C LEU A 388 20.21 0.28 -15.72
#